data_AF-A0A4M3K1P7-F1
#
_entry.id   AF-A0A4M3K1P7-F1
#
_cell.length_a   1.000
_cell.length_b   1.000
_cell.length_c   1.000
_cell.angle_alpha   90.00
_cell.angle_beta   90.00
_cell.angle_gamma   90.00
#
_symmetry.space_group_name_H-M   'P 1'
#
loop_
_entity.id
_entity.type
_entity.pdbx_description
1 polymer ?
#
loop_
_entity_poly.entity_id
_entity_poly.type
_entity_poly.pdbx_seq_one_letter_code
_entity_poly.pdbx_strand_id
1 'polypeptide(L)'
;MTTVLMTLGFSKQSLIQGLTDKLNSITRESLTGIRVVRVYNAEDYQNEKFAAVNDELTRLNLFVNRLMAILNPIMMGISSGLSVAIYWIGAYVINDVAPIARLPLFSDMIVFMSYAM
;
A
#
# COMPACT_ATOMS: atom_id res chain seq x y z
N MET A 1 -0.76 6.88 -12.71
CA MET A 1 0.21 6.66 -11.61
C MET A 1 -0.24 5.54 -10.67
N THR A 2 -1.49 5.56 -10.22
CA THR A 2 -2.11 4.52 -9.37
C THR A 2 -2.16 3.13 -10.01
N THR A 3 -2.50 3.04 -11.30
CA THR A 3 -2.53 1.76 -12.04
C THR A 3 -1.15 1.12 -12.18
N VAL A 4 -0.11 1.93 -12.35
CA VAL A 4 1.30 1.48 -12.46
C VAL A 4 1.81 0.98 -11.10
N LEU A 5 1.42 1.65 -10.01
CA LEU A 5 1.76 1.22 -8.65
C LEU A 5 1.04 -0.09 -8.27
N MET A 6 -0.21 -0.27 -8.71
CA MET A 6 -0.94 -1.53 -8.55
C MET A 6 -0.25 -2.68 -9.30
N THR A 7 0.07 -2.51 -10.58
CA THR A 7 0.70 -3.60 -11.36
C THR A 7 2.10 -3.96 -10.87
N LEU A 8 2.91 -2.97 -10.48
CA LEU A 8 4.23 -3.21 -9.87
C LEU A 8 4.12 -3.83 -8.47
N GLY A 9 3.11 -3.42 -7.70
CA GLY A 9 2.84 -3.94 -6.37
C GLY A 9 2.49 -5.42 -6.36
N PHE A 10 1.53 -5.82 -7.20
CA PHE A 10 1.12 -7.22 -7.33
C PHE A 10 2.28 -8.12 -7.78
N SER A 11 3.11 -7.66 -8.71
CA SER A 11 4.28 -8.42 -9.17
C SER A 11 5.32 -8.64 -8.04
N LYS A 12 5.45 -7.71 -7.10
CA LYS A 12 6.40 -7.85 -5.97
C LYS A 12 5.86 -8.68 -4.82
N GLN A 13 4.54 -8.80 -4.68
CA GLN A 13 3.94 -9.66 -3.65
C GLN A 13 4.25 -11.14 -3.85
N SER A 14 4.33 -11.63 -5.10
CA SER A 14 4.71 -13.02 -5.36
C SER A 14 6.16 -13.32 -4.95
N LEU A 15 7.07 -12.35 -5.11
CA LEU A 15 8.45 -12.47 -4.66
C LEU A 15 8.54 -12.53 -3.12
N ILE A 16 7.75 -11.71 -2.42
CA ILE A 16 7.64 -11.76 -0.95
C ILE A 16 7.13 -13.14 -0.49
N GLN A 17 6.12 -13.68 -1.16
CA GLN A 17 5.59 -15.02 -0.88
C GLN A 17 6.66 -16.10 -1.06
N GLY A 18 7.38 -16.08 -2.19
CA GLY A 18 8.46 -17.04 -2.43
C GLY A 18 9.59 -17.00 -1.39
N LEU A 19 9.98 -15.81 -0.94
CA LEU A 19 10.97 -15.65 0.14
C LEU A 19 10.42 -16.10 1.50
N THR A 20 9.14 -15.88 1.75
CA THR A 20 8.46 -16.35 2.98
C THR A 20 8.39 -17.88 3.02
N ASP A 21 8.09 -18.52 1.89
CA ASP A 21 8.09 -19.98 1.77
C ASP A 21 9.48 -20.57 1.98
N LYS A 22 10.51 -19.93 1.42
CA LYS A 22 11.92 -20.31 1.64
C LYS A 22 12.32 -20.17 3.11
N LEU A 23 11.95 -19.07 3.76
CA LEU A 23 12.21 -18.86 5.19
C LEU A 23 11.51 -19.91 6.06
N ASN A 24 10.25 -20.23 5.74
CA ASN A 24 9.47 -21.28 6.41
C ASN A 24 10.09 -22.67 6.20
N SER A 25 10.63 -22.95 5.02
CA SER A 25 11.32 -24.20 4.72
C SER A 25 12.58 -24.38 5.58
N ILE A 26 13.43 -23.34 5.66
CA ILE A 26 14.65 -23.35 6.50
C ILE A 26 14.29 -23.50 7.98
N THR A 27 13.27 -22.78 8.42
CA THR A 27 12.77 -22.86 9.80
C THR A 27 12.30 -24.28 10.12
N ARG A 28 11.54 -24.89 9.21
CA ARG A 28 11.07 -26.27 9.35
C ARG A 28 12.22 -27.27 9.39
N GLU A 29 13.22 -27.13 8.52
CA GLU A 29 14.44 -27.96 8.49
C GLU A 29 15.18 -27.90 9.84
N SER A 30 15.36 -26.71 10.40
CA SER A 30 16.01 -26.51 11.70
C SER A 30 15.21 -27.15 12.85
N LEU A 31 13.88 -26.99 12.85
CA LEU A 31 13.01 -27.53 13.89
C LEU A 31 12.87 -29.05 13.83
N THR A 32 12.65 -29.64 12.65
CA THR A 32 12.54 -31.10 12.50
C THR A 32 13.89 -31.79 12.70
N GLY A 33 14.98 -31.13 12.29
CA GLY A 33 16.35 -31.60 12.41
C GLY A 33 17.07 -31.18 13.69
N ILE A 34 16.39 -30.63 14.70
CA ILE A 34 17.06 -29.94 15.82
C ILE A 34 18.04 -30.81 16.62
N ARG A 35 17.83 -32.14 16.64
CA ARG A 35 18.79 -33.08 17.25
C ARG A 35 20.08 -33.18 16.44
N VAL A 36 19.98 -33.20 15.11
CA VAL A 36 21.12 -33.25 14.19
C VAL A 36 21.91 -31.96 14.27
N VAL A 37 21.24 -30.81 14.25
CA VAL A 37 21.89 -29.49 14.37
C VAL A 37 22.74 -29.41 15.64
N ARG A 38 22.21 -29.86 16.79
CA ARG A 38 22.93 -29.87 18.07
C ARG A 38 24.08 -30.87 18.12
N VAL A 39 23.92 -32.07 17.59
CA VAL A 39 24.99 -33.10 17.57
C VAL A 39 26.19 -32.63 16.74
N TYR A 40 25.95 -31.86 15.68
CA TYR A 40 27.01 -31.29 14.84
C TYR A 40 27.43 -29.87 15.25
N ASN A 41 26.90 -29.32 16.36
CA ASN A 41 27.13 -27.94 16.80
C ASN A 41 26.92 -26.90 15.68
N ALA A 42 25.93 -27.13 14.82
CA ALA A 42 25.69 -26.38 13.58
C ALA A 42 24.62 -25.28 13.74
N GLU A 43 24.38 -24.82 14.97
CA GLU A 43 23.37 -23.81 15.27
C GLU A 43 23.68 -22.47 14.59
N ASP A 44 24.94 -22.01 14.68
CA ASP A 44 25.39 -20.77 14.03
C ASP A 44 25.22 -20.82 12.50
N TYR A 45 25.54 -21.96 11.89
CA TYR A 45 25.36 -22.16 10.46
C TYR A 45 23.89 -22.06 10.03
N GLN A 46 22.96 -22.65 10.80
CA GLN A 46 21.54 -22.56 10.53
C GLN A 46 20.98 -21.16 10.78
N ASN A 47 21.50 -20.46 11.80
CA ASN A 47 21.14 -19.08 12.08
C ASN A 47 21.60 -18.14 10.96
N GLU A 48 22.81 -18.30 10.44
CA GLU A 48 23.32 -17.51 9.32
C GLU A 48 22.51 -17.78 8.03
N LYS A 49 22.18 -19.05 7.76
CA LYS A 49 21.29 -19.44 6.65
C LYS A 49 19.91 -18.81 6.75
N PHE A 50 19.32 -18.77 7.96
CA PHE A 50 18.05 -18.10 8.21
C PHE A 50 18.16 -16.58 8.06
N ALA A 51 19.18 -15.96 8.65
CA ALA A 51 19.40 -14.51 8.63
C ALA A 51 19.53 -13.98 7.20
N ALA A 52 20.29 -14.68 6.34
CA ALA A 52 20.46 -14.29 4.94
C ALA A 52 19.12 -14.19 4.19
N VAL A 53 18.22 -15.16 4.36
CA VAL A 53 16.89 -15.14 3.71
C VAL A 53 15.96 -14.12 4.36
N ASN A 54 16.03 -13.98 5.69
CA ASN A 54 15.24 -12.99 6.42
C ASN A 54 15.60 -11.55 6.03
N ASP A 55 16.88 -11.25 5.83
CA ASP A 55 17.33 -9.93 5.41
C ASP A 55 16.87 -9.58 3.99
N GLU A 56 16.87 -10.56 3.09
CA GLU A 56 16.33 -10.42 1.74
C GLU A 56 14.82 -10.14 1.78
N LEU A 57 14.07 -10.94 2.56
CA LEU A 57 12.63 -10.76 2.77
C LEU A 57 12.30 -9.40 3.38
N THR A 58 13.06 -8.98 4.39
CA THR A 58 12.86 -7.72 5.10
C THR A 58 13.12 -6.53 4.17
N ARG A 59 14.21 -6.55 3.41
CA ARG A 59 14.57 -5.49 2.47
C ARG A 59 13.49 -5.33 1.39
N LEU A 60 13.00 -6.43 0.85
CA LEU A 60 11.93 -6.42 -0.15
C LEU A 60 10.62 -5.88 0.45
N ASN A 61 10.24 -6.33 1.65
CA ASN A 61 9.07 -5.82 2.34
C ASN A 61 9.16 -4.32 2.62
N LEU A 62 10.29 -3.82 3.08
CA LEU A 62 10.49 -2.38 3.32
C LEU A 62 10.36 -1.58 2.02
N PHE A 63 10.91 -2.08 0.92
CA PHE A 63 10.77 -1.43 -0.38
C PHE A 63 9.31 -1.37 -0.84
N VAL A 64 8.59 -2.49 -0.77
CA VAL A 64 7.18 -2.57 -1.18
C VAL A 64 6.29 -1.73 -0.28
N ASN A 65 6.49 -1.78 1.03
CA ASN A 65 5.72 -0.98 1.98
C ASN A 65 5.94 0.52 1.80
N ARG A 66 7.18 0.96 1.53
CA ARG A 66 7.43 2.38 1.21
C ARG A 66 6.72 2.81 -0.07
N LEU A 67 6.71 1.96 -1.09
CA LEU A 67 6.00 2.23 -2.34
C LEU A 67 4.48 2.33 -2.11
N MET A 68 3.92 1.42 -1.31
CA MET A 68 2.49 1.38 -0.98
C MET A 68 2.10 2.53 -0.04
N ALA A 69 2.96 2.92 0.89
CA ALA A 69 2.71 4.03 1.81
C ALA A 69 2.53 5.37 1.08
N ILE A 70 3.12 5.53 -0.11
CA ILE A 70 2.97 6.72 -0.94
C ILE A 70 1.59 6.78 -1.63
N LEU A 71 0.90 5.64 -1.83
CA LEU A 71 -0.42 5.62 -2.46
C LEU A 71 -1.48 6.40 -1.67
N ASN A 72 -1.49 6.22 -0.36
CA ASN A 72 -2.48 6.84 0.51
C ASN A 72 -2.45 8.39 0.46
N PRO A 73 -1.29 9.07 0.63
CA PRO A 73 -1.22 10.52 0.49
C PRO A 73 -1.48 11.01 -0.94
N ILE A 74 -1.18 10.22 -1.98
CA ILE A 74 -1.55 10.57 -3.36
C ILE A 74 -3.08 10.60 -3.51
N MET A 75 -3.76 9.55 -3.05
CA MET A 75 -5.22 9.47 -3.13
C MET A 75 -5.86 10.61 -2.34
N MET A 76 -5.34 10.89 -1.13
CA MET A 76 -5.78 12.02 -0.32
C MET A 76 -5.54 13.36 -1.02
N GLY A 77 -4.41 13.53 -1.69
CA GLY A 77 -4.08 14.74 -2.44
C GLY A 77 -5.00 14.94 -3.65
N ILE A 78 -5.30 13.88 -4.40
CA ILE A 78 -6.25 13.92 -5.52
C ILE A 78 -7.65 14.27 -5.02
N SER A 79 -8.12 13.59 -3.98
CA SER A 79 -9.43 13.81 -3.36
C SER A 79 -9.58 15.23 -2.83
N SER A 80 -8.59 15.71 -2.05
CA SER A 80 -8.59 17.08 -1.53
C SER A 80 -8.52 18.14 -2.64
N GLY A 81 -7.70 17.88 -3.67
CA GLY A 81 -7.58 18.78 -4.82
C GLY A 81 -8.85 18.87 -5.65
N LEU A 82 -9.53 17.74 -5.88
CA LEU A 82 -10.84 17.70 -6.54
C LEU A 82 -11.89 18.46 -5.73
N SER A 83 -11.94 18.28 -4.41
CA SER A 83 -12.86 19.05 -3.55
C SER A 83 -12.66 20.55 -3.68
N VAL A 84 -11.41 21.02 -3.64
CA VAL A 84 -11.11 22.45 -3.79
C VAL A 84 -11.51 22.95 -5.18
N ALA A 85 -11.22 22.18 -6.24
CA ALA A 85 -11.60 22.54 -7.60
C ALA A 85 -13.13 22.63 -7.78
N ILE A 86 -13.87 21.67 -7.22
CA ILE A 86 -15.34 21.66 -7.27
C ILE A 86 -15.91 22.88 -6.54
N TYR A 87 -15.43 23.20 -5.34
CA TYR A 87 -15.90 24.39 -4.62
C TYR A 87 -15.57 25.69 -5.37
N TRP A 88 -14.37 25.80 -5.94
CA TRP A 88 -13.95 27.01 -6.67
C TRP A 88 -14.82 27.25 -7.91
N ILE A 89 -14.96 26.23 -8.75
CA ILE A 89 -15.75 26.31 -9.98
C ILE A 89 -17.23 26.45 -9.64
N GLY A 90 -17.73 25.66 -8.69
CA GLY A 90 -19.12 25.70 -8.25
C GLY A 90 -19.53 27.06 -7.70
N ALA A 91 -18.69 27.71 -6.90
CA ALA A 91 -18.95 29.05 -6.40
C ALA A 91 -19.09 30.09 -7.53
N TYR A 92 -18.24 30.01 -8.56
CA TYR A 92 -18.33 30.89 -9.73
C TYR A 92 -19.63 30.66 -10.52
N VAL A 93 -19.97 29.40 -10.79
CA VAL A 93 -21.20 29.02 -11.52
C VAL A 93 -22.46 29.44 -10.77
N ILE A 94 -22.50 29.21 -9.45
CA ILE A 94 -23.63 29.60 -8.60
C ILE A 94 -23.79 31.12 -8.52
N ASN A 95 -22.69 31.88 -8.58
CA ASN A 95 -22.78 33.34 -8.54
C ASN A 95 -23.38 33.94 -9.84
N ASP A 96 -23.17 33.30 -10.99
CA ASP A 96 -23.61 33.81 -12.30
C ASP A 96 -25.11 33.55 -12.59
N VAL A 97 -25.73 32.61 -11.88
CA VAL A 97 -27.15 32.28 -12.04
C VAL A 97 -28.09 33.17 -11.22
N ALA A 98 -29.36 33.21 -11.65
CA ALA A 98 -30.42 33.97 -11.00
C ALA A 98 -30.53 33.64 -9.49
N PRO A 99 -30.81 34.62 -8.60
CA PRO A 99 -30.80 34.43 -7.15
C PRO A 99 -31.67 33.26 -6.65
N ILE A 100 -32.82 33.01 -7.28
CA ILE A 100 -33.73 31.91 -6.94
C ILE A 100 -33.10 30.52 -7.18
N ALA A 101 -32.20 30.38 -8.16
CA ALA A 101 -31.59 29.11 -8.52
C ALA A 101 -30.33 28.78 -7.69
N ARG A 102 -29.78 29.75 -6.94
CA ARG A 102 -28.50 29.61 -6.24
C ARG A 102 -28.51 28.57 -5.12
N LEU A 103 -29.57 28.58 -4.31
CA LEU A 103 -29.74 27.67 -3.16
C LEU A 103 -29.89 26.20 -3.59
N PRO A 104 -30.77 25.86 -4.56
CA PRO A 104 -30.86 24.50 -5.09
C PRO A 104 -29.54 23.99 -5.68
N LEU A 105 -28.86 24.80 -6.52
CA LEU A 105 -27.60 24.39 -7.15
C LEU A 105 -26.47 24.19 -6.14
N PHE A 106 -26.43 24.99 -5.07
CA PHE A 106 -25.49 24.77 -3.97
C PHE A 106 -25.77 23.46 -3.23
N SER A 107 -27.05 23.14 -2.99
CA SER A 107 -27.46 21.87 -2.38
C SER A 107 -27.05 20.70 -3.26
N ASP A 108 -27.33 20.75 -4.56
CA ASP A 108 -26.97 19.70 -5.52
C ASP A 108 -25.45 19.49 -5.59
N MET A 109 -24.66 20.57 -5.52
CA MET A 109 -23.20 20.49 -5.45
C MET A 109 -22.72 19.77 -4.19
N ILE A 110 -23.27 20.09 -3.01
CA ILE A 110 -22.91 19.41 -1.76
C ILE A 110 -23.27 17.93 -1.82
N VAL A 111 -24.46 17.61 -2.33
CA VAL A 111 -24.93 16.23 -2.48
C VAL A 111 -24.03 15.46 -3.45
N PHE A 112 -23.68 16.05 -4.59
CA PHE A 112 -22.73 15.47 -5.54
C PHE A 112 -21.38 15.21 -4.89
N MET A 113 -20.84 16.15 -4.12
CA MET A 113 -19.58 15.96 -3.40
C MET A 113 -19.65 14.82 -2.39
N SER A 114 -20.78 14.63 -1.70
CA SER A 114 -20.95 13.55 -0.73
C SER A 114 -21.00 12.16 -1.37
N TYR A 115 -21.35 12.05 -2.66
CA TYR A 115 -21.43 10.77 -3.37
C TYR A 115 -20.24 10.50 -4.29
N ALA A 116 -19.57 11.55 -4.78
CA ALA A 116 -18.44 11.44 -5.69
C ALA A 116 -17.08 11.24 -4.98
N MET A 117 -17.02 11.50 -3.68
CA MET A 117 -15.84 11.40 -2.82
C MET A 117 -15.98 10.23 -1.85
#